data_AF-A0A560EII0-F1
#
_entry.id   AF-A0A560EII0-F1
#
_cell.length_a   1.000
_cell.length_b   1.000
_cell.length_c   1.000
_cell.angle_alpha   90.00
_cell.angle_beta   90.00
_cell.angle_gamma   90.00
#
_symmetry.space_group_name_H-M   'P 1'
#
loop_
_entity.id
_entity.type
_entity.pdbx_description
1 polymer ?
#
loop_
_entity_poly.entity_id
_entity_poly.type
_entity_poly.pdbx_seq_one_letter_code
_entity_poly.pdbx_strand_id
1 'polypeptide(L)'
;MAARSTTWTILNATAFDFTLVSATATGGVFAVSAPNVIKSGESGSFRAESDGFATGDEGTVIYSIPDGHFSFYFDNPFIGSDDYSVTPPPSYNASTSETTGNDQVLSSRCFKPD
;
A
#
# COMPACT_ATOMS: atom_id res chain seq x y z
N MET A 1 -4.03 7.70 20.05
CA MET A 1 -4.43 6.59 19.17
C MET A 1 -5.19 7.21 18.03
N ALA A 2 -4.80 6.91 16.80
CA ALA A 2 -5.57 7.29 15.62
C ALA A 2 -6.95 6.60 15.64
N ALA A 3 -7.96 7.23 15.05
CA ALA A 3 -9.29 6.64 14.94
C ALA A 3 -9.34 5.60 13.82
N ARG A 4 -8.58 5.82 12.75
CA ARG A 4 -8.41 4.94 11.59
C ARG A 4 -6.94 4.72 11.29
N SER A 5 -6.60 3.52 10.81
CA SER A 5 -5.28 3.22 10.29
C SER A 5 -5.30 2.16 9.20
N THR A 6 -4.33 2.24 8.31
CA THR A 6 -4.08 1.23 7.28
C THR A 6 -2.65 0.75 7.39
N THR A 7 -2.47 -0.56 7.54
CA THR A 7 -1.15 -1.22 7.45
C THR A 7 -1.11 -2.08 6.21
N TRP A 8 -0.18 -1.81 5.31
CA TRP A 8 -0.03 -2.58 4.07
C TRP A 8 1.33 -3.26 4.02
N THR A 9 1.32 -4.59 3.91
CA THR A 9 2.51 -5.39 3.62
C THR A 9 2.52 -5.82 2.15
N ILE A 10 3.62 -5.54 1.46
CA ILE A 10 3.81 -5.86 0.04
C ILE A 10 4.93 -6.90 -0.05
N LEU A 11 4.61 -8.08 -0.56
CA LEU A 11 5.56 -9.10 -0.97
C LEU A 11 5.93 -8.89 -2.44
N ASN A 12 7.20 -8.61 -2.69
CA ASN A 12 7.76 -8.54 -4.03
C ASN A 12 8.15 -9.95 -4.50
N ALA A 13 7.23 -10.66 -5.15
CA ALA A 13 7.50 -11.95 -5.79
C ALA A 13 7.82 -11.80 -7.29
N THR A 14 8.39 -10.65 -7.69
CA THR A 14 8.95 -10.43 -9.02
C THR A 14 10.46 -10.73 -9.04
N ALA A 15 11.10 -10.60 -10.21
CA ALA A 15 12.55 -10.74 -10.35
C ALA A 15 13.32 -9.41 -10.16
N PHE A 16 12.63 -8.30 -9.90
CA PHE A 16 13.22 -6.97 -9.83
C PHE A 16 12.97 -6.33 -8.47
N ASP A 17 13.95 -5.56 -8.00
CA ASP A 17 13.77 -4.74 -6.80
C ASP A 17 12.75 -3.62 -7.07
N PHE A 18 11.84 -3.43 -6.13
CA PHE A 18 10.93 -2.30 -6.15
C PHE A 18 11.66 -1.09 -5.59
N THR A 19 11.70 0.02 -6.33
CA THR A 19 12.25 1.29 -5.85
C THR A 19 11.12 2.28 -5.62
N LEU A 20 11.04 2.90 -4.44
CA LEU A 20 9.99 3.85 -4.10
C LEU A 20 10.09 5.08 -5.00
N VAL A 21 8.98 5.43 -5.65
CA VAL A 21 8.84 6.65 -6.45
C VAL A 21 8.19 7.75 -5.62
N SER A 22 7.08 7.43 -4.96
CA SER A 22 6.35 8.37 -4.12
C SER A 22 5.52 7.65 -3.07
N ALA A 23 5.34 8.29 -1.93
CA ALA A 23 4.35 7.93 -0.92
C ALA A 23 3.64 9.22 -0.51
N THR A 24 2.34 9.31 -0.80
CA THR A 24 1.54 10.50 -0.56
C THR A 24 0.32 10.14 0.26
N ALA A 25 0.09 10.88 1.35
CA ALA A 25 -1.15 10.83 2.11
C ALA A 25 -2.00 12.04 1.71
N THR A 26 -3.21 11.81 1.21
CA THR A 26 -4.22 12.84 0.95
C THR A 26 -5.13 13.05 2.16
N GLY A 27 -5.24 12.03 3.01
CA GLY A 27 -5.81 12.10 4.36
C GLY A 27 -4.93 11.35 5.36
N GLY A 28 -4.79 11.90 6.57
CA GLY A 28 -3.92 11.30 7.59
C GLY A 28 -2.44 11.52 7.33
N VAL A 29 -1.61 10.74 8.03
CA VAL A 29 -0.14 10.77 7.95
C VAL A 29 0.45 9.37 7.93
N PHE A 30 1.65 9.22 7.36
CA PHE A 30 2.41 7.98 7.49
C PHE A 30 3.05 7.87 8.88
N ALA A 31 2.52 7.00 9.74
CA ALA A 31 3.14 6.61 11.00
C ALA A 31 4.41 5.75 10.78
N VAL A 32 4.41 4.95 9.72
CA VAL A 32 5.58 4.21 9.23
C VAL A 32 5.72 4.45 7.74
N SER A 33 6.83 5.08 7.33
CA SER A 33 7.09 5.38 5.92
C SER A 33 7.26 4.10 5.09
N ALA A 34 6.82 4.18 3.83
CA ALA A 34 7.12 3.14 2.85
C ALA A 34 8.64 2.96 2.68
N PRO A 35 9.15 1.72 2.65
CA PRO A 35 10.57 1.48 2.45
C PRO A 35 11.01 1.97 1.07
N ASN A 36 12.20 2.57 0.99
CA ASN A 36 12.74 3.06 -0.28
C ASN A 36 13.00 1.95 -1.30
N VAL A 37 13.26 0.72 -0.81
CA VAL A 37 13.50 -0.46 -1.64
C VAL A 37 12.82 -1.68 -1.01
N ILE A 38 12.15 -2.50 -1.82
CA ILE A 38 11.73 -3.86 -1.46
C ILE A 38 12.42 -4.82 -2.43
N LYS A 39 13.38 -5.60 -1.95
CA LYS A 39 14.17 -6.49 -2.82
C LYS A 39 13.32 -7.60 -3.41
N SER A 40 13.75 -8.13 -4.54
CA SER A 40 13.20 -9.34 -5.13
C SER A 40 13.14 -10.48 -4.10
N GLY A 41 11.94 -11.01 -3.86
CA GLY A 41 11.67 -12.08 -2.89
C GLY A 41 11.44 -11.62 -1.45
N GLU A 42 11.58 -10.33 -1.15
CA GLU A 42 11.37 -9.76 0.19
C GLU A 42 10.02 -9.05 0.34
N SER A 43 9.65 -8.75 1.58
CA SER A 43 8.47 -7.95 1.92
C SER A 43 8.85 -6.60 2.50
N GLY A 44 8.09 -5.57 2.16
CA GLY A 44 8.13 -4.25 2.79
C GLY A 44 6.77 -3.87 3.32
N SER A 45 6.73 -3.03 4.36
CA SER A 45 5.47 -2.55 4.93
C SER A 45 5.47 -1.07 5.23
N PHE A 46 4.29 -0.47 5.20
CA PHE A 46 4.05 0.91 5.64
C PHE A 46 2.75 0.97 6.45
N ARG A 47 2.61 2.09 7.18
CA ARG A 47 1.41 2.37 7.97
C ARG A 47 1.02 3.83 7.85
N ALA A 48 -0.23 4.07 7.48
CA ALA A 48 -0.87 5.38 7.54
C ALA A 48 -1.89 5.40 8.69
N GLU A 49 -2.15 6.59 9.24
CA GLU A 49 -3.10 6.78 10.31
C GLU A 49 -3.81 8.14 10.19
N SER A 50 -5.07 8.19 10.62
CA SER A 50 -5.82 9.45 10.69
C SER A 50 -5.18 10.42 11.69
N ASP A 51 -5.00 11.69 11.33
CA ASP A 51 -4.38 12.72 12.18
C ASP A 51 -5.32 13.89 12.54
N GLY A 52 -6.58 13.83 12.10
CA GLY A 52 -7.62 14.84 12.33
C GLY A 52 -8.80 14.34 13.16
N PHE A 53 -9.67 15.28 13.57
CA PHE A 53 -10.93 14.93 14.24
C PHE A 53 -11.94 14.42 13.21
N ALA A 54 -12.46 13.21 13.43
CA ALA A 54 -13.43 12.57 12.54
C ALA A 54 -12.95 12.41 11.08
N THR A 55 -11.64 12.17 10.88
CA THR A 55 -11.03 11.90 9.57
C THR A 55 -10.60 10.44 9.45
N GLY A 56 -10.41 9.99 8.20
CA GLY A 56 -9.79 8.71 7.86
C GLY A 56 -8.31 8.85 7.52
N ASP A 57 -7.74 7.80 6.94
CA ASP A 57 -6.47 7.82 6.23
C ASP A 57 -6.64 7.40 4.77
N GLU A 58 -6.03 8.15 3.87
CA GLU A 58 -6.13 7.93 2.43
C GLU A 58 -4.78 8.27 1.79
N GLY A 59 -4.35 7.45 0.83
CA GLY A 59 -3.12 7.74 0.12
C GLY A 59 -2.74 6.74 -0.95
N THR A 60 -1.62 7.05 -1.59
CA THR A 60 -1.04 6.24 -2.67
C THR A 60 0.45 6.07 -2.47
N VAL A 61 0.92 4.83 -2.61
CA VAL A 61 2.34 4.46 -2.65
C VAL A 61 2.67 3.88 -4.01
N ILE A 62 3.73 4.39 -4.66
CA ILE A 62 4.14 3.98 -6.00
C ILE A 62 5.57 3.44 -5.96
N TYR A 63 5.76 2.23 -6.50
CA TYR A 63 7.07 1.61 -6.70
C TYR A 63 7.36 1.44 -8.19
N SER A 64 8.60 1.69 -8.61
CA SER A 64 9.09 1.40 -9.96
C SER A 64 9.85 0.08 -10.01
N ILE A 65 9.66 -0.62 -11.14
CA ILE A 65 10.52 -1.69 -11.66
C ILE A 65 10.93 -1.33 -13.10
N PRO A 66 11.86 -2.05 -13.74
CA PRO A 66 12.25 -1.77 -15.13
C PRO A 66 11.07 -1.76 -16.13
N ASP A 67 10.04 -2.57 -15.88
CA ASP A 67 8.88 -2.74 -16.76
C ASP A 67 7.71 -1.78 -16.44
N GLY A 68 7.86 -0.85 -15.49
CA GLY A 68 6.84 0.15 -15.15
C GLY A 68 6.64 0.36 -13.65
N HIS A 69 5.40 0.65 -13.24
CA HIS A 69 5.08 1.00 -11.85
C HIS A 69 3.99 0.11 -11.25
N PHE A 70 4.16 -0.26 -10.00
CA PHE A 70 3.08 -0.72 -9.13
C PHE A 70 2.55 0.48 -8.34
N SER A 71 1.24 0.71 -8.40
CA SER A 71 0.54 1.72 -7.59
C SER A 71 -0.36 1.03 -6.57
N PHE A 72 -0.24 1.43 -5.31
CA PHE A 72 -1.01 0.92 -4.17
C PHE A 72 -1.80 2.08 -3.57
N TYR A 73 -3.12 2.08 -3.77
CA TYR A 73 -4.05 3.07 -3.23
C TYR A 73 -4.86 2.47 -2.08
N PHE A 74 -5.03 3.24 -1.00
CA PHE A 74 -5.86 2.88 0.15
C PHE A 74 -6.72 4.07 0.58
N ASP A 75 -7.90 3.76 1.12
CA ASP A 75 -8.82 4.70 1.77
C ASP A 75 -9.53 3.99 2.92
N ASN A 76 -9.24 4.41 4.16
CA ASN A 76 -9.93 3.98 5.37
C ASN A 76 -10.66 5.18 5.98
N PRO A 77 -11.91 5.45 5.53
CA PRO A 77 -12.62 6.65 5.92
C PRO A 77 -13.13 6.59 7.36
N PHE A 78 -13.36 7.75 7.98
CA PHE A 78 -13.96 7.81 9.32
C PHE A 78 -15.37 7.19 9.36
N ILE A 79 -16.16 7.42 8.30
CA ILE A 79 -17.49 6.85 8.07
C ILE A 79 -17.52 6.34 6.63
N GLY A 80 -17.89 5.09 6.44
CA GLY A 80 -17.94 4.45 5.13
C GLY A 80 -17.40 3.03 5.21
N SER A 81 -17.06 2.49 4.04
CA SER A 81 -16.34 1.24 3.90
C SER A 81 -14.93 1.53 3.46
N ASP A 82 -13.98 0.75 3.96
CA ASP A 82 -12.60 0.81 3.50
C ASP A 82 -12.52 0.41 2.03
N ASP A 83 -11.59 0.99 1.29
CA ASP A 83 -11.32 0.68 -0.11
C ASP A 83 -9.81 0.58 -0.35
N TYR A 84 -9.44 -0.20 -1.36
CA TYR A 84 -8.07 -0.29 -1.82
C TYR A 84 -7.99 -0.71 -3.28
N SER A 85 -6.90 -0.34 -3.94
CA SER A 85 -6.58 -0.90 -5.25
C SER A 85 -5.09 -1.08 -5.45
N VAL A 86 -4.73 -2.11 -6.21
CA VAL A 86 -3.37 -2.32 -6.70
C VAL A 86 -3.39 -2.29 -8.21
N THR A 87 -2.66 -1.36 -8.80
CA THR A 87 -2.46 -1.27 -10.25
C THR A 87 -1.04 -1.71 -10.59
N PRO A 88 -0.85 -2.96 -11.05
CA PRO A 88 0.45 -3.44 -11.50
C PRO A 88 0.79 -2.93 -12.91
N PRO A 89 2.09 -2.93 -13.31
CA PRO A 89 2.48 -2.64 -14.68
C PRO A 89 2.07 -3.77 -15.65
N PRO A 90 2.11 -3.53 -16.97
CA PRO A 90 1.79 -4.56 -17.96
C PRO A 90 2.55 -5.85 -17.74
N SER A 91 1.90 -7.00 -17.95
CA SER A 91 2.44 -8.33 -17.71
C SER A 91 2.73 -8.70 -16.26
N TYR A 92 2.32 -7.88 -15.28
CA TYR A 92 2.36 -8.23 -13.87
C TYR A 92 0.95 -8.32 -13.29
N ASN A 93 0.84 -8.96 -12.14
CA ASN A 93 -0.38 -9.06 -11.37
C ASN A 93 -0.10 -8.86 -9.87
N ALA A 94 -1.16 -8.59 -9.11
CA ALA A 94 -1.10 -8.52 -7.67
C ALA A 94 -2.32 -9.20 -7.07
N SER A 95 -2.09 -10.06 -6.09
CA SER A 95 -3.17 -10.66 -5.29
C SER A 95 -3.13 -10.05 -3.90
N THR A 96 -4.25 -9.47 -3.46
CA THR A 96 -4.36 -8.81 -2.16
C THR A 96 -5.34 -9.54 -1.27
N SER A 97 -5.00 -9.70 0.00
CA SER A 97 -5.91 -10.11 1.06
C SER A 97 -6.11 -8.93 2.01
N GLU A 98 -7.33 -8.78 2.52
CA GLU A 98 -7.72 -7.68 3.39
C GLU A 98 -8.31 -8.14 4.72
N THR A 99 -8.12 -7.32 5.73
CA THR A 99 -8.92 -7.29 6.96
C THR A 99 -9.41 -5.86 7.12
N THR A 100 -10.73 -5.67 7.15
CA THR A 100 -11.37 -4.36 7.21
C THR A 100 -11.64 -3.89 8.65
N GLY A 101 -11.98 -2.61 8.81
CA GLY A 101 -12.35 -1.98 10.08
C GLY A 101 -11.49 -0.75 10.40
N ASN A 102 -11.51 -0.34 11.67
CA ASN A 102 -10.75 0.84 12.10
C ASN A 102 -9.24 0.67 11.86
N ASP A 103 -8.73 -0.55 11.98
CA ASP A 103 -7.35 -0.91 11.67
C ASP A 103 -7.34 -1.85 10.47
N GLN A 104 -7.34 -1.28 9.26
CA GLN A 104 -7.30 -2.03 8.02
C GLN A 104 -5.92 -2.67 7.86
N VAL A 105 -5.88 -3.96 7.52
CA VAL A 105 -4.65 -4.70 7.23
C VAL A 105 -4.72 -5.26 5.83
N LEU A 106 -3.76 -4.86 4.99
CA LEU A 106 -3.65 -5.28 3.61
C LEU A 106 -2.36 -6.09 3.42
N SER A 107 -2.45 -7.18 2.66
CA SER A 107 -1.30 -8.01 2.29
C SER A 107 -1.35 -8.31 0.80
N SER A 108 -0.43 -7.73 0.03
CA SER A 108 -0.34 -7.92 -1.42
C SER A 108 0.86 -8.76 -1.80
N ARG A 109 0.66 -9.73 -2.69
CA ARG A 109 1.73 -10.44 -3.40
C ARG A 109 1.76 -9.94 -4.84
N CYS A 110 2.86 -9.30 -5.23
CA CYS A 110 3.10 -8.81 -6.59
C CYS A 110 3.97 -9.81 -7.36
N PHE A 111 3.55 -10.23 -8.56
CA PHE A 111 4.24 -11.27 -9.32
C PHE A 111 4.03 -11.11 -10.83
N LYS A 112 4.87 -11.78 -11.62
CA LYS A 112 4.66 -12.00 -13.06
C LYS A 112 3.96 -13.35 -13.23
N PRO A 113 2.76 -13.43 -13.84
CA PRO A 113 2.11 -14.71 -14.14
C PRO A 113 2.91 -15.47 -15.21
N ASP A 114 2.80 -16.80 -15.17
CA ASP A 114 3.40 -17.72 -16.15
C ASP A 114 2.77 -17.63 -17.55
#